data_AF-A6LTE3-F1
#
_entry.id   AF-A6LTE3-F1
#
_cell.length_a   1.000
_cell.length_b   1.000
_cell.length_c   1.000
_cell.angle_alpha   90.00
_cell.angle_beta   90.00
_cell.angle_gamma   90.00
#
_symmetry.space_group_name_H-M   'P 1'
#
loop_
_entity.id
_entity.type
_entity.pdbx_description
1 polymer ?
#
loop_
_entity_poly.entity_id
_entity_poly.type
_entity_poly.pdbx_seq_one_letter_code
_entity_poly.pdbx_strand_id
1 'polypeptide(L)'
;MKFKSFISKAIISSLTLSLFFTSVIGRQAFADSFKSVTLGADLSDAQKAEMLKYFEVTKSDANVLEVTSKEEHSYLGKVATEAQLGNKAISCSYVEPTEKGGINVTTNNLTWVNDGMIKNALITAGVENANVKASAPFKVSGTAALTGILKGFENSSTGKKIDENKKEAANEELVTTGDIAEKIGQNDASNLMNDIKKDVVKEKPKTDEELNKIVDKAVKDYKGNLSDDDIAKIKDVMSKINSLDLNYNNLKAQMDDVTNQLKDKLTSKEAQGFFDKLEKMFSDFLSSIKGAFSK
;
A
#
# COMPACT_ATOMS: atom_id res chain seq x y z
N MET A 1 39.10 31.13 -66.97
CA MET A 1 37.90 31.61 -66.21
C MET A 1 36.87 30.54 -65.83
N LYS A 2 37.08 29.22 -66.07
CA LYS A 2 36.06 28.19 -65.78
C LYS A 2 36.18 27.48 -64.42
N PHE A 3 37.27 27.69 -63.67
CA PHE A 3 37.51 26.96 -62.40
C PHE A 3 36.87 27.63 -61.17
N LYS A 4 36.70 28.96 -61.16
CA LYS A 4 36.06 29.69 -60.04
C LYS A 4 34.53 29.51 -59.98
N SER A 5 33.88 29.21 -61.10
CA SER A 5 32.42 28.96 -61.15
C SER A 5 32.01 27.61 -60.56
N PHE A 6 32.92 26.63 -60.54
CA PHE A 6 32.62 25.28 -60.03
C PHE A 6 32.69 25.24 -58.50
N ILE A 7 33.64 25.96 -57.91
CA ILE A 7 33.83 26.03 -56.45
C ILE A 7 32.67 26.79 -55.78
N SER A 8 32.16 27.86 -56.40
CA SER A 8 31.00 28.61 -55.88
C SER A 8 29.70 27.80 -55.88
N LYS A 9 29.45 26.97 -56.90
CA LYS A 9 28.25 26.13 -56.97
C LYS A 9 28.33 24.89 -56.05
N ALA A 10 29.52 24.33 -55.84
CA ALA A 10 29.73 23.22 -54.92
C ALA A 10 29.54 23.63 -53.45
N ILE A 11 29.94 24.84 -53.06
CA ILE A 11 29.78 25.34 -51.68
C ILE A 11 28.31 25.69 -51.38
N ILE A 12 27.56 26.23 -52.35
CA ILE A 12 26.13 26.54 -52.18
C ILE A 12 25.26 25.26 -52.20
N SER A 13 25.66 24.23 -52.95
CA SER A 13 25.03 22.91 -52.91
C SER A 13 25.32 22.13 -51.63
N SER A 14 26.43 22.42 -50.94
CA SER A 14 26.81 21.77 -49.68
C SER A 14 26.10 22.35 -48.46
N LEU A 15 25.53 23.56 -48.54
CA LEU A 15 24.87 24.21 -47.40
C LEU A 15 23.35 23.99 -47.36
N THR A 16 22.76 23.54 -48.46
CA THR A 16 21.30 23.31 -48.56
C THR A 16 20.89 21.85 -48.30
N LEU A 17 21.83 20.89 -48.32
CA LEU A 17 21.54 19.48 -48.06
C LEU A 17 21.64 19.08 -46.58
N SER A 18 22.12 19.97 -45.71
CA SER A 18 22.25 19.72 -44.27
C SER A 18 20.95 19.94 -43.48
N LEU A 19 19.86 20.34 -44.13
CA LEU A 19 18.59 20.72 -43.48
C LEU A 19 17.50 19.63 -43.49
N PHE A 20 17.78 18.44 -44.03
CA PHE A 20 16.76 17.37 -44.16
C PHE A 20 17.07 16.06 -43.42
N PHE A 21 18.10 16.01 -42.57
CA PHE A 21 18.41 14.82 -41.76
C PHE A 21 18.48 15.10 -40.25
N THR A 22 17.73 16.08 -39.76
CA THR A 22 17.23 15.98 -38.38
C THR A 22 15.99 15.11 -38.40
N SER A 23 16.18 13.81 -38.66
CA SER A 23 15.35 12.81 -38.02
C SER A 23 15.44 13.10 -36.53
N VAL A 24 14.46 13.85 -36.04
CA VAL A 24 14.07 13.89 -34.64
C VAL A 24 13.72 12.44 -34.34
N ILE A 25 14.74 11.66 -34.01
CA ILE A 25 14.57 10.50 -33.15
C ILE A 25 13.92 11.14 -31.94
N GLY A 26 12.59 10.97 -31.84
CA GLY A 26 11.85 11.36 -30.67
C GLY A 26 12.51 10.62 -29.53
N ARG A 27 13.48 11.27 -28.88
CA ARG A 27 13.79 10.99 -27.50
C ARG A 27 12.45 11.23 -26.84
N GLN A 28 11.74 10.15 -26.53
CA GLN A 28 10.71 10.22 -25.53
C GLN A 28 11.45 10.72 -24.30
N ALA A 29 11.39 12.03 -24.09
CA ALA A 29 11.64 12.59 -22.79
C ALA A 29 10.54 11.99 -21.95
N PHE A 30 10.87 10.96 -21.19
CA PHE A 30 10.13 10.68 -19.98
C PHE A 30 10.26 11.97 -19.19
N ALA A 31 9.21 12.80 -19.21
CA ALA A 31 9.07 13.81 -18.18
C ALA A 31 9.29 13.07 -16.86
N ASP A 32 10.21 13.55 -16.01
CA ASP A 32 10.46 12.96 -14.69
C ASP A 32 9.13 12.91 -13.94
N SER A 33 8.42 11.81 -14.10
CA SER A 33 7.06 11.70 -13.63
C SER A 33 7.15 11.37 -12.16
N PHE A 34 6.79 12.36 -11.35
CA PHE A 34 6.67 12.24 -9.89
C PHE A 34 5.57 11.25 -9.47
N LYS A 35 4.77 10.77 -10.42
CA LYS A 35 3.59 9.94 -10.18
C LYS A 35 3.80 8.58 -10.83
N SER A 36 3.48 7.51 -10.13
CA SER A 36 3.37 6.18 -10.73
C SER A 36 1.94 5.69 -10.60
N VAL A 37 1.43 5.09 -11.68
CA VAL A 37 0.19 4.33 -11.65
C VAL A 37 0.51 2.90 -11.99
N THR A 38 0.02 1.98 -11.17
CA THR A 38 0.08 0.55 -11.49
C THR A 38 -1.33 0.04 -11.77
N LEU A 39 -1.49 -0.60 -12.91
CA LEU A 39 -2.75 -1.18 -13.36
C LEU A 39 -2.72 -2.70 -13.18
N GLY A 40 -3.84 -3.29 -12.78
CA GLY A 40 -3.97 -4.74 -12.80
C GLY A 40 -3.87 -5.24 -14.24
N ALA A 41 -3.01 -6.24 -14.49
CA ALA A 41 -2.76 -6.75 -15.83
C ALA A 41 -4.01 -7.39 -16.46
N ASP A 42 -4.92 -7.94 -15.63
CA ASP A 42 -6.14 -8.62 -16.06
C ASP A 42 -7.33 -7.67 -16.30
N LEU A 43 -7.10 -6.36 -16.20
CA LEU A 43 -8.08 -5.35 -16.61
C LEU A 43 -8.21 -5.31 -18.13
N SER A 44 -9.43 -5.15 -18.62
CA SER A 44 -9.68 -4.78 -20.02
C SER A 44 -9.16 -3.37 -20.31
N ASP A 45 -8.89 -3.05 -21.58
CA ASP A 45 -8.42 -1.73 -21.98
C ASP A 45 -9.39 -0.61 -21.57
N ALA A 46 -10.69 -0.88 -21.62
CA ALA A 46 -11.72 0.06 -21.16
C ALA A 46 -11.61 0.32 -19.65
N GLN A 47 -11.39 -0.72 -18.85
CA GLN A 47 -11.19 -0.56 -17.40
C GLN A 47 -9.85 0.11 -17.08
N LYS A 48 -8.78 -0.19 -17.83
CA LYS A 48 -7.49 0.52 -17.69
C LYS A 48 -7.67 2.02 -17.93
N ALA A 49 -8.43 2.40 -18.97
CA ALA A 49 -8.75 3.80 -19.25
C ALA A 49 -9.63 4.44 -18.15
N GLU A 50 -10.61 3.71 -17.63
CA GLU A 50 -11.44 4.14 -16.50
C GLU A 50 -10.59 4.42 -15.24
N MET A 51 -9.66 3.53 -14.91
CA MET A 51 -8.79 3.69 -13.75
C MET A 51 -7.82 4.88 -13.90
N LEU A 52 -7.23 5.07 -15.08
CA LEU A 52 -6.41 6.26 -15.35
C LEU A 52 -7.22 7.55 -15.20
N LYS A 53 -8.48 7.56 -15.67
CA LYS A 53 -9.39 8.68 -15.49
C LYS A 53 -9.73 8.92 -14.01
N TYR A 54 -10.01 7.86 -13.25
CA TYR A 54 -10.26 7.93 -11.81
C TYR A 54 -9.07 8.52 -11.04
N PHE A 55 -7.84 8.17 -11.44
CA PHE A 55 -6.63 8.72 -10.84
C PHE A 55 -6.26 10.12 -11.34
N GLU A 56 -7.00 10.67 -12.31
CA GLU A 56 -6.77 11.99 -12.89
C GLU A 56 -5.36 12.14 -13.50
N VAL A 57 -4.86 11.07 -14.13
CA VAL A 57 -3.55 11.08 -14.79
C VAL A 57 -3.68 10.79 -16.28
N THR A 58 -2.83 11.44 -17.07
CA THR A 58 -2.57 11.00 -18.45
C THR A 58 -1.31 10.14 -18.50
N LYS A 59 -1.12 9.40 -19.61
CA LYS A 59 0.08 8.58 -19.81
C LYS A 59 1.38 9.39 -19.89
N SER A 60 1.31 10.70 -20.13
CA SER A 60 2.46 11.60 -20.08
C SER A 60 2.74 12.13 -18.67
N ASP A 61 1.77 12.07 -17.75
CA ASP A 61 1.87 12.64 -16.41
C ASP A 61 2.34 11.61 -15.36
N ALA A 62 2.16 10.32 -15.64
CA ALA A 62 2.45 9.21 -14.74
C ALA A 62 3.28 8.12 -15.43
N ASN A 63 4.22 7.52 -14.69
CA ASN A 63 4.81 6.24 -15.07
C ASN A 63 3.77 5.13 -14.90
N VAL A 64 3.19 4.66 -16.01
CA VAL A 64 2.15 3.63 -16.01
C VAL A 64 2.78 2.24 -16.11
N LEU A 65 2.59 1.44 -15.08
CA LEU A 65 3.09 0.08 -14.94
C LEU A 65 1.90 -0.91 -14.86
N GLU A 66 2.21 -2.18 -15.01
CA GLU A 66 1.24 -3.26 -14.76
C GLU A 66 1.70 -4.15 -13.61
N VAL A 67 0.74 -4.70 -12.87
CA VAL A 67 0.95 -5.76 -11.87
C VAL A 67 0.24 -7.01 -12.35
N THR A 68 0.96 -8.11 -12.43
CA THR A 68 0.44 -9.41 -12.83
C THR A 68 0.09 -10.27 -11.62
N SER A 69 -0.85 -11.20 -11.79
CA SER A 69 -1.17 -12.20 -10.76
C SER A 69 0.08 -12.97 -10.34
N LYS A 70 1.01 -13.23 -11.26
CA LYS A 70 2.29 -13.90 -10.95
C LYS A 70 3.16 -13.09 -10.00
N GLU A 71 3.22 -11.77 -10.16
CA GLU A 71 3.95 -10.90 -9.24
C GLU A 71 3.32 -10.92 -7.85
N GLU A 72 1.98 -10.87 -7.76
CA GLU A 72 1.28 -11.01 -6.48
C GLU A 72 1.66 -12.31 -5.77
N HIS A 73 1.63 -13.45 -6.47
CA HIS A 73 2.00 -14.73 -5.88
C HIS A 73 3.48 -14.78 -5.46
N SER A 74 4.36 -14.09 -6.18
CA SER A 74 5.78 -14.02 -5.80
C SER A 74 6.00 -13.25 -4.50
N TYR A 75 5.23 -12.18 -4.26
CA TYR A 75 5.42 -11.30 -3.11
C TYR A 75 4.55 -11.66 -1.91
N LEU A 76 3.37 -12.24 -2.16
CA LEU A 76 2.35 -12.50 -1.16
C LEU A 76 2.06 -14.00 -1.01
N GLY A 77 2.43 -14.87 -1.96
CA GLY A 77 2.05 -16.30 -1.95
C GLY A 77 2.66 -17.15 -0.83
N LYS A 78 3.63 -16.62 -0.07
CA LYS A 78 4.13 -17.29 1.13
C LYS A 78 3.23 -17.08 2.36
N VAL A 79 2.42 -16.03 2.34
CA VAL A 79 1.66 -15.57 3.51
C VAL A 79 0.17 -15.44 3.25
N ALA A 80 -0.24 -15.08 2.03
CA ALA A 80 -1.62 -14.97 1.61
C ALA A 80 -2.12 -16.29 1.04
N THR A 81 -3.38 -16.60 1.32
CA THR A 81 -4.07 -17.76 0.75
C THR A 81 -4.43 -17.53 -0.72
N GLU A 82 -4.61 -18.61 -1.47
CA GLU A 82 -5.11 -18.58 -2.86
C GLU A 82 -6.44 -17.82 -2.99
N ALA A 83 -7.29 -17.88 -1.97
CA ALA A 83 -8.56 -17.15 -1.95
C ALA A 83 -8.36 -15.63 -1.86
N GLN A 84 -7.33 -15.17 -1.14
CA GLN A 84 -7.01 -13.75 -0.97
C GLN A 84 -6.31 -13.18 -2.21
N LEU A 85 -5.38 -13.94 -2.80
CA LEU A 85 -4.68 -13.57 -4.03
C LEU A 85 -5.59 -13.62 -5.25
N GLY A 86 -6.46 -14.63 -5.31
CA GLY A 86 -7.23 -14.92 -6.49
C GLY A 86 -6.34 -15.27 -7.69
N ASN A 87 -6.95 -15.33 -8.88
CA ASN A 87 -6.25 -15.68 -10.13
C ASN A 87 -6.13 -14.51 -11.10
N LYS A 88 -6.50 -13.29 -10.67
CA LYS A 88 -6.57 -12.10 -11.52
C LYS A 88 -6.08 -10.86 -10.79
N ALA A 89 -5.11 -10.17 -11.38
CA ALA A 89 -4.66 -8.87 -10.92
C ALA A 89 -5.60 -7.78 -11.45
N ILE A 90 -6.51 -7.30 -10.59
CA ILE A 90 -7.55 -6.31 -10.96
C ILE A 90 -7.36 -4.96 -10.29
N SER A 91 -6.97 -4.91 -9.01
CA SER A 91 -6.84 -3.65 -8.30
C SER A 91 -5.61 -2.85 -8.76
N CYS A 92 -5.73 -1.54 -8.75
CA CYS A 92 -4.73 -0.58 -9.19
C CYS A 92 -4.24 0.29 -8.05
N SER A 93 -3.09 0.91 -8.26
CA SER A 93 -2.58 1.95 -7.37
C SER A 93 -2.15 3.20 -8.13
N TYR A 94 -2.26 4.33 -7.45
CA TYR A 94 -1.58 5.57 -7.75
C TYR A 94 -0.66 5.88 -6.58
N VAL A 95 0.58 6.25 -6.86
CA VAL A 95 1.59 6.63 -5.88
C VAL A 95 2.28 7.90 -6.33
N GLU A 96 2.32 8.87 -5.44
CA GLU A 96 3.04 10.13 -5.60
C GLU A 96 3.85 10.37 -4.33
N PRO A 97 5.16 10.08 -4.32
CA PRO A 97 6.00 10.44 -3.19
C PRO A 97 6.02 11.95 -3.02
N THR A 98 5.95 12.39 -1.77
CA THR A 98 5.98 13.81 -1.41
C THR A 98 7.21 14.10 -0.55
N GLU A 99 7.60 15.36 -0.42
CA GLU A 99 8.71 15.73 0.47
C GLU A 99 8.28 15.83 1.95
N LYS A 100 6.98 16.04 2.18
CA LYS A 100 6.36 16.26 3.49
C LYS A 100 4.89 15.90 3.46
N GLY A 101 4.26 15.89 4.65
CA GLY A 101 2.82 15.67 4.81
C GLY A 101 2.43 14.25 5.18
N GLY A 102 3.40 13.35 5.38
CA GLY A 102 3.14 11.97 5.80
C GLY A 102 2.56 11.10 4.69
N ILE A 103 1.98 9.98 5.11
CA ILE A 103 1.35 9.01 4.19
C ILE A 103 -0.15 9.25 4.18
N ASN A 104 -0.68 9.63 3.02
CA ASN A 104 -2.10 9.83 2.80
C ASN A 104 -2.62 8.69 1.92
N VAL A 105 -3.47 7.82 2.46
CA VAL A 105 -4.03 6.69 1.72
C VAL A 105 -5.53 6.86 1.54
N THR A 106 -6.01 6.61 0.32
CA THR A 106 -7.43 6.49 0.04
C THR A 106 -7.70 5.17 -0.67
N THR A 107 -8.79 4.50 -0.29
CA THR A 107 -9.19 3.22 -0.87
C THR A 107 -10.58 3.33 -1.49
N ASN A 108 -10.80 2.62 -2.60
CA ASN A 108 -12.11 2.49 -3.23
C ASN A 108 -12.28 1.10 -3.84
N ASN A 109 -13.46 0.48 -3.70
CA ASN A 109 -13.74 -0.87 -4.22
C ASN A 109 -12.77 -1.98 -3.74
N LEU A 110 -12.09 -1.79 -2.62
CA LEU A 110 -11.30 -2.82 -1.96
C LEU A 110 -12.10 -3.41 -0.80
N THR A 111 -12.10 -4.74 -0.67
CA THR A 111 -12.94 -5.45 0.29
C THR A 111 -12.16 -6.07 1.43
N TRP A 112 -10.91 -6.45 1.19
CA TRP A 112 -10.07 -7.10 2.19
C TRP A 112 -9.06 -6.12 2.81
N VAL A 113 -8.50 -5.24 1.98
CA VAL A 113 -7.54 -4.21 2.41
C VAL A 113 -8.21 -2.85 2.57
N ASN A 114 -8.00 -2.18 3.72
CA ASN A 114 -8.40 -0.78 3.93
C ASN A 114 -7.19 0.19 3.91
N ASP A 115 -7.48 1.48 4.04
CA ASP A 115 -6.48 2.55 4.02
C ASP A 115 -5.51 2.50 5.21
N GLY A 116 -6.00 2.16 6.41
CA GLY A 116 -5.17 1.98 7.60
C GLY A 116 -4.15 0.83 7.44
N MET A 117 -4.57 -0.30 6.89
CA MET A 117 -3.72 -1.45 6.61
C MET A 117 -2.62 -1.11 5.60
N ILE A 118 -2.97 -0.46 4.49
CA ILE A 118 -1.99 -0.03 3.48
C ILE A 118 -1.00 0.95 4.10
N LYS A 119 -1.49 1.92 4.88
CA LYS A 119 -0.64 2.89 5.55
C LYS A 119 0.34 2.22 6.51
N ASN A 120 -0.13 1.28 7.33
CA ASN A 120 0.72 0.48 8.21
C ASN A 120 1.81 -0.27 7.44
N ALA A 121 1.44 -0.94 6.34
CA ALA A 121 2.40 -1.64 5.49
C ALA A 121 3.44 -0.67 4.88
N LEU A 122 3.02 0.53 4.45
CA LEU A 122 3.93 1.55 3.92
C LEU A 122 4.91 2.08 4.99
N ILE A 123 4.45 2.27 6.23
CA ILE A 123 5.31 2.62 7.37
C ILE A 123 6.38 1.54 7.57
N THR A 124 5.99 0.26 7.52
CA THR A 124 6.91 -0.87 7.64
C THR A 124 7.89 -0.96 6.48
N ALA A 125 7.43 -0.64 5.27
CA ALA A 125 8.28 -0.49 4.08
C ALA A 125 9.27 0.69 4.20
N GLY A 126 9.11 1.58 5.19
CA GLY A 126 9.97 2.74 5.41
C GLY A 126 9.62 3.93 4.52
N VAL A 127 8.38 4.00 4.01
CA VAL A 127 7.87 5.16 3.28
C VAL A 127 7.53 6.27 4.27
N GLU A 128 8.11 7.45 4.10
CA GLU A 128 7.87 8.58 5.01
C GLU A 128 6.78 9.53 4.50
N ASN A 129 6.69 9.74 3.19
CA ASN A 129 5.84 10.78 2.61
C ASN A 129 5.34 10.34 1.24
N ALA A 130 4.03 10.14 1.11
CA ALA A 130 3.39 9.76 -0.15
C ALA A 130 1.88 10.00 -0.14
N ASN A 131 1.35 10.39 -1.28
CA ASN A 131 -0.07 10.30 -1.58
C ASN A 131 -0.35 9.00 -2.33
N VAL A 132 -1.24 8.18 -1.80
CA VAL A 132 -1.56 6.86 -2.33
C VAL A 132 -3.07 6.74 -2.53
N LYS A 133 -3.47 6.29 -3.72
CA LYS A 133 -4.84 5.89 -4.00
C LYS A 133 -4.82 4.43 -4.42
N ALA A 134 -5.54 3.56 -3.73
CA ALA A 134 -5.70 2.15 -4.09
C ALA A 134 -7.15 1.91 -4.49
N SER A 135 -7.39 1.47 -5.72
CA SER A 135 -8.75 1.42 -6.27
C SER A 135 -8.93 0.30 -7.28
N ALA A 136 -10.17 -0.09 -7.51
CA ALA A 136 -10.55 -1.05 -8.53
C ALA A 136 -11.84 -0.61 -9.23
N PRO A 137 -12.10 -1.05 -10.48
CA PRO A 137 -13.35 -0.70 -11.17
C PRO A 137 -14.59 -1.33 -10.53
N PHE A 138 -14.42 -2.41 -9.77
CA PHE A 138 -15.45 -3.09 -8.99
C PHE A 138 -14.82 -3.76 -7.76
N LYS A 139 -15.65 -4.24 -6.83
CA LYS A 139 -15.19 -4.82 -5.57
C LYS A 139 -14.26 -6.03 -5.78
N VAL A 140 -13.05 -5.95 -5.23
CA VAL A 140 -12.02 -7.02 -5.23
C VAL A 140 -11.26 -7.04 -3.89
N SER A 141 -10.37 -8.02 -3.65
CA SER A 141 -9.60 -8.13 -2.41
C SER A 141 -8.69 -6.90 -2.18
N GLY A 142 -7.92 -6.53 -3.21
CA GLY A 142 -6.99 -5.39 -3.20
C GLY A 142 -5.51 -5.76 -3.12
N THR A 143 -5.16 -7.05 -3.21
CA THR A 143 -3.77 -7.55 -3.13
C THR A 143 -2.87 -6.96 -4.22
N ALA A 144 -3.36 -6.88 -5.47
CA ALA A 144 -2.59 -6.32 -6.58
C ALA A 144 -2.27 -4.84 -6.36
N ALA A 145 -3.14 -4.10 -5.66
CA ALA A 145 -2.89 -2.71 -5.34
C ALA A 145 -1.74 -2.56 -4.34
N LEU A 146 -1.60 -3.43 -3.32
CA LEU A 146 -0.45 -3.34 -2.42
C LEU A 146 0.87 -3.59 -3.17
N THR A 147 0.95 -4.70 -3.91
CA THR A 147 2.13 -5.00 -4.73
C THR A 147 2.42 -3.85 -5.69
N GLY A 148 1.38 -3.29 -6.29
CA GLY A 148 1.44 -2.11 -7.14
C GLY A 148 1.90 -0.84 -6.43
N ILE A 149 1.54 -0.60 -5.16
CA ILE A 149 2.00 0.55 -4.40
C ILE A 149 3.51 0.47 -4.19
N LEU A 150 4.02 -0.67 -3.73
CA LEU A 150 5.47 -0.84 -3.51
C LEU A 150 6.24 -0.73 -4.83
N LYS A 151 5.75 -1.38 -5.89
CA LYS A 151 6.33 -1.28 -7.24
C LYS A 151 6.30 0.15 -7.77
N GLY A 152 5.16 0.83 -7.65
CA GLY A 152 4.98 2.20 -8.12
C GLY A 152 5.86 3.18 -7.35
N PHE A 153 6.05 2.98 -6.04
CA PHE A 153 6.98 3.76 -5.24
C PHE A 153 8.42 3.60 -5.73
N GLU A 154 8.91 2.36 -5.92
CA GLU A 154 10.28 2.10 -6.41
C GLU A 154 10.53 2.63 -7.84
N ASN A 155 9.48 2.79 -8.64
CA ASN A 155 9.55 3.23 -10.03
C ASN A 155 9.08 4.67 -10.25
N SER A 156 8.90 5.43 -9.17
CA SER A 156 8.64 6.88 -9.22
C SER A 156 9.96 7.66 -9.26
N SER A 157 9.96 8.88 -9.83
CA SER A 157 11.19 9.65 -10.05
C SER A 157 11.96 10.00 -8.77
N THR A 158 11.27 10.10 -7.63
CA THR A 158 11.84 10.34 -6.29
C THR A 158 11.84 9.09 -5.41
N GLY A 159 11.36 7.97 -5.95
CA GLY A 159 11.31 6.69 -5.31
C GLY A 159 12.69 6.13 -5.00
N LYS A 160 12.85 5.59 -3.79
CA LYS A 160 14.02 4.78 -3.46
C LYS A 160 13.64 3.31 -3.55
N LYS A 161 14.60 2.49 -3.98
CA LYS A 161 14.46 1.03 -3.86
C LYS A 161 14.17 0.70 -2.40
N ILE A 162 13.11 -0.05 -2.16
CA ILE A 162 12.73 -0.47 -0.82
C ILE A 162 13.56 -1.71 -0.49
N ASP A 163 14.11 -1.74 0.72
CA ASP A 163 14.85 -2.91 1.20
C ASP A 163 13.96 -4.17 1.16
N GLU A 164 14.51 -5.29 0.69
CA GLU A 164 13.72 -6.51 0.49
C GLU A 164 13.12 -7.04 1.81
N ASN A 165 13.84 -6.92 2.94
CA ASN A 165 13.31 -7.34 4.24
C ASN A 165 12.15 -6.43 4.68
N LYS A 166 12.24 -5.13 4.39
CA LYS A 166 11.13 -4.19 4.64
C LYS A 166 9.92 -4.49 3.77
N LYS A 167 10.11 -4.86 2.50
CA LYS A 167 9.03 -5.28 1.60
C LYS A 167 8.37 -6.56 2.09
N GLU A 168 9.16 -7.56 2.46
CA GLU A 168 8.65 -8.80 3.02
C GLU A 168 7.84 -8.53 4.29
N ALA A 169 8.40 -7.83 5.28
CA ALA A 169 7.68 -7.49 6.51
C ALA A 169 6.39 -6.69 6.26
N ALA A 170 6.41 -5.73 5.33
CA ALA A 170 5.22 -4.94 4.97
C ALA A 170 4.12 -5.79 4.35
N ASN A 171 4.49 -6.72 3.47
CA ASN A 171 3.56 -7.66 2.86
C ASN A 171 2.97 -8.63 3.89
N GLU A 172 3.80 -9.21 4.74
CA GLU A 172 3.33 -10.12 5.79
C GLU A 172 2.47 -9.42 6.83
N GLU A 173 2.81 -8.18 7.18
CA GLU A 173 1.97 -7.36 8.03
C GLU A 173 0.61 -7.14 7.41
N LEU A 174 0.54 -6.73 6.14
CA LEU A 174 -0.75 -6.51 5.47
C LEU A 174 -1.61 -7.77 5.52
N VAL A 175 -1.01 -8.91 5.16
CA VAL A 175 -1.74 -10.17 5.08
C VAL A 175 -2.20 -10.65 6.44
N THR A 176 -1.32 -10.62 7.43
CA THR A 176 -1.67 -10.96 8.81
C THR A 176 -2.77 -10.04 9.32
N THR A 177 -2.66 -8.72 9.08
CA THR A 177 -3.71 -7.77 9.48
C THR A 177 -5.05 -8.07 8.80
N GLY A 178 -5.03 -8.50 7.53
CA GLY A 178 -6.20 -8.96 6.80
C GLY A 178 -6.83 -10.22 7.39
N ASP A 179 -6.03 -11.23 7.75
CA ASP A 179 -6.50 -12.43 8.47
C ASP A 179 -7.16 -12.07 9.80
N ILE A 180 -6.50 -11.20 10.59
CA ILE A 180 -7.03 -10.71 11.88
C ILE A 180 -8.33 -9.93 11.67
N ALA A 181 -8.43 -9.15 10.59
CA ALA A 181 -9.62 -8.37 10.26
C ALA A 181 -10.86 -9.21 9.99
N GLU A 182 -10.71 -10.44 9.52
CA GLU A 182 -11.84 -11.37 9.37
C GLU A 182 -12.43 -11.81 10.72
N LYS A 183 -11.67 -11.67 11.82
CA LYS A 183 -12.07 -12.07 13.17
C LYS A 183 -12.63 -10.92 14.00
N ILE A 184 -11.96 -9.76 13.94
CA ILE A 184 -12.27 -8.61 14.80
C ILE A 184 -12.70 -7.37 14.02
N GLY A 185 -12.72 -7.42 12.69
CA GLY A 185 -13.03 -6.29 11.83
C GLY A 185 -11.79 -5.50 11.39
N GLN A 186 -11.90 -4.85 10.23
CA GLN A 186 -10.76 -4.18 9.57
C GLN A 186 -10.15 -3.04 10.38
N ASN A 187 -10.98 -2.21 11.00
CA ASN A 187 -10.48 -1.07 11.77
C ASN A 187 -9.80 -1.52 13.07
N ASP A 188 -10.36 -2.50 13.76
CA ASP A 188 -9.80 -3.02 15.00
C ASP A 188 -8.49 -3.78 14.75
N ALA A 189 -8.44 -4.59 13.69
CA ALA A 189 -7.19 -5.24 13.26
C ALA A 189 -6.10 -4.22 12.88
N SER A 190 -6.46 -3.19 12.10
CA SER A 190 -5.51 -2.14 11.72
C SER A 190 -5.01 -1.33 12.92
N ASN A 191 -5.87 -1.05 13.90
CA ASN A 191 -5.50 -0.36 15.14
C ASN A 191 -4.59 -1.26 16.00
N LEU A 192 -4.99 -2.52 16.22
CA LEU A 192 -4.23 -3.48 17.02
C LEU A 192 -2.80 -3.65 16.49
N MET A 193 -2.65 -3.85 15.18
CA MET A 193 -1.34 -4.00 14.56
C MET A 193 -0.49 -2.73 14.66
N ASN A 194 -1.11 -1.55 14.48
CA ASN A 194 -0.41 -0.27 14.63
C ASN A 194 0.04 0.00 16.08
N ASP A 195 -0.82 -0.30 17.06
CA ASP A 195 -0.52 -0.09 18.48
C ASP A 195 0.62 -1.01 18.95
N ILE A 196 0.57 -2.29 18.59
CA ILE A 196 1.66 -3.23 18.88
C ILE A 196 2.95 -2.77 18.20
N LYS A 197 2.91 -2.41 16.91
CA LYS A 197 4.06 -1.90 16.17
C LYS A 197 4.67 -0.69 16.87
N LYS A 198 3.84 0.25 17.31
CA LYS A 198 4.27 1.47 18.00
C LYS A 198 5.06 1.13 19.26
N ASP A 199 4.55 0.20 20.07
CA ASP A 199 5.24 -0.24 21.29
C ASP A 199 6.52 -1.01 20.97
N VAL A 200 6.52 -1.92 19.99
CA VAL A 200 7.71 -2.67 19.56
C VAL A 200 8.82 -1.75 19.05
N VAL A 201 8.49 -0.80 18.15
CA VAL A 201 9.47 0.12 17.56
C VAL A 201 9.99 1.14 18.60
N LYS A 202 9.16 1.50 19.58
CA LYS A 202 9.53 2.40 20.68
C LYS A 202 10.40 1.72 21.73
N GLU A 203 10.02 0.53 22.18
CA GLU A 203 10.67 -0.20 23.27
C GLU A 203 11.89 -0.98 22.80
N LYS A 204 11.95 -1.36 21.52
CA LYS A 204 13.04 -2.11 20.89
C LYS A 204 13.43 -3.37 21.69
N PRO A 205 12.48 -4.30 21.91
CA PRO A 205 12.71 -5.50 22.71
C PRO A 205 13.94 -6.28 22.21
N LYS A 206 14.74 -6.79 23.13
CA LYS A 206 15.98 -7.52 22.86
C LYS A 206 15.82 -9.03 22.84
N THR A 207 14.69 -9.52 23.35
CA THR A 207 14.38 -10.94 23.43
C THR A 207 12.95 -11.21 22.95
N ASP A 208 12.72 -12.44 22.50
CA ASP A 208 11.37 -12.89 22.13
C ASP A 208 10.40 -12.81 23.32
N GLU A 209 10.88 -13.01 24.55
CA GLU A 209 10.05 -12.88 25.75
C GLU A 209 9.54 -11.45 25.97
N GLU A 210 10.40 -10.45 25.75
CA GLU A 210 10.01 -9.03 25.85
C GLU A 210 9.00 -8.66 24.75
N LEU A 211 9.25 -9.10 23.52
CA LEU A 211 8.34 -8.89 22.40
C LEU A 211 6.99 -9.56 22.64
N ASN A 212 7.00 -10.80 23.11
CA ASN A 212 5.79 -11.55 23.40
C ASN A 212 4.95 -10.86 24.48
N LYS A 213 5.57 -10.26 25.51
CA LYS A 213 4.85 -9.48 26.53
C LYS A 213 4.15 -8.26 25.95
N ILE A 214 4.77 -7.55 24.99
CA ILE A 214 4.15 -6.42 24.31
C ILE A 214 2.91 -6.89 23.55
N VAL A 215 3.05 -7.94 22.73
CA VAL A 215 1.94 -8.51 21.95
C VAL A 215 0.83 -9.03 22.87
N ASP A 216 1.17 -9.86 23.85
CA ASP A 216 0.20 -10.51 24.75
C ASP A 216 -0.62 -9.50 25.58
N LYS A 217 -0.02 -8.34 25.89
CA LYS A 217 -0.70 -7.23 26.56
C LYS A 217 -1.72 -6.57 25.65
N ALA A 218 -1.38 -6.31 24.38
CA ALA A 218 -2.24 -5.62 23.43
C ALA A 218 -3.40 -6.51 22.94
N VAL A 219 -3.15 -7.80 22.72
CA VAL A 219 -4.18 -8.74 22.25
C VAL A 219 -5.11 -9.21 23.37
N LYS A 220 -4.85 -8.83 24.64
CA LYS A 220 -5.58 -9.31 25.82
C LYS A 220 -7.09 -9.14 25.68
N ASP A 221 -7.53 -8.00 25.17
CA ASP A 221 -8.94 -7.66 25.01
C ASP A 221 -9.60 -8.39 23.82
N TYR A 222 -8.78 -9.02 22.96
CA TYR A 222 -9.21 -9.78 21.77
C TYR A 222 -9.02 -11.29 21.92
N LYS A 223 -8.54 -11.79 23.07
CA LYS A 223 -8.27 -13.24 23.30
C LYS A 223 -9.52 -14.14 23.19
N GLY A 224 -10.72 -13.57 23.24
CA GLY A 224 -11.96 -14.31 22.98
C GLY A 224 -12.26 -14.50 21.48
N ASN A 225 -11.60 -13.74 20.61
CA ASN A 225 -11.83 -13.69 19.16
C ASN A 225 -10.63 -14.19 18.35
N LEU A 226 -9.41 -14.05 18.88
CA LEU A 226 -8.16 -14.46 18.24
C LEU A 226 -7.69 -15.81 18.80
N SER A 227 -7.28 -16.70 17.92
CA SER A 227 -6.68 -17.99 18.29
C SER A 227 -5.20 -17.83 18.70
N ASP A 228 -4.65 -18.84 19.34
CA ASP A 228 -3.21 -18.86 19.66
C ASP A 228 -2.34 -18.78 18.39
N ASP A 229 -2.79 -19.38 17.29
CA ASP A 229 -2.12 -19.30 15.98
C ASP A 229 -2.15 -17.87 15.41
N ASP A 230 -3.27 -17.15 15.57
CA ASP A 230 -3.38 -15.74 15.18
C ASP A 230 -2.38 -14.87 15.97
N ILE A 231 -2.31 -15.09 17.29
CA ILE A 231 -1.36 -14.38 18.17
C ILE A 231 0.09 -14.72 17.80
N ALA A 232 0.38 -15.97 17.45
CA ALA A 232 1.70 -16.38 16.98
C ALA A 232 2.09 -15.67 15.68
N LYS A 233 1.18 -15.56 14.70
CA LYS A 233 1.43 -14.78 13.46
C LYS A 233 1.72 -13.31 13.75
N ILE A 234 0.99 -12.69 14.69
CA ILE A 234 1.26 -11.31 15.11
C ILE A 234 2.67 -11.20 15.71
N LYS A 235 3.07 -12.14 16.57
CA LYS A 235 4.43 -12.17 17.17
C LYS A 235 5.51 -12.29 16.10
N ASP A 236 5.32 -13.17 15.11
CA ASP A 236 6.27 -13.37 14.02
C ASP A 236 6.45 -12.10 13.17
N VAL A 237 5.35 -11.45 12.77
CA VAL A 237 5.39 -10.19 12.03
C VAL A 237 6.08 -9.10 12.85
N MET A 238 5.77 -8.99 14.13
CA MET A 238 6.37 -7.97 15.01
C MET A 238 7.86 -8.23 15.27
N SER A 239 8.28 -9.50 15.32
CA SER A 239 9.69 -9.87 15.39
C SER A 239 10.45 -9.41 14.15
N LYS A 240 9.87 -9.65 12.96
CA LYS A 240 10.41 -9.13 11.70
C LYS A 240 10.49 -7.61 11.71
N ILE A 241 9.43 -6.91 12.11
CA ILE A 241 9.41 -5.44 12.19
C ILE A 241 10.47 -4.91 13.16
N ASN A 242 10.64 -5.53 14.33
CA ASN A 242 11.67 -5.16 15.31
C ASN A 242 13.09 -5.25 14.70
N SER A 243 13.33 -6.23 13.84
CA SER A 243 14.62 -6.43 13.17
C SER A 243 14.96 -5.36 12.11
N LEU A 244 13.97 -4.58 11.65
CA LEU A 244 14.16 -3.54 10.63
C LEU A 244 14.77 -2.24 11.16
N ASP A 245 14.98 -2.14 12.48
CA ASP A 245 15.50 -0.96 13.19
C ASP A 245 14.80 0.35 12.78
N LEU A 246 13.47 0.31 12.71
CA LEU A 246 12.66 1.47 12.37
C LEU A 246 12.88 2.62 13.38
N ASN A 247 12.92 3.87 12.89
CA ASN A 247 13.10 5.03 13.74
C ASN A 247 11.77 5.54 14.29
N TYR A 248 11.46 5.19 15.55
CA TYR A 248 10.25 5.63 16.23
C TYR A 248 9.99 7.13 16.11
N ASN A 249 11.01 7.98 16.25
CA ASN A 249 10.84 9.44 16.23
C ASN A 249 10.37 9.95 14.85
N ASN A 250 10.78 9.29 13.78
CA ASN A 250 10.33 9.63 12.42
C ASN A 250 8.91 9.12 12.15
N LEU A 251 8.55 7.96 12.70
CA LEU A 251 7.32 7.27 12.36
C LEU A 251 6.16 7.55 13.33
N LYS A 252 6.45 8.05 14.54
CA LYS A 252 5.44 8.30 15.59
C LYS A 252 4.24 9.10 15.06
N ALA A 253 4.50 10.17 14.30
CA ALA A 253 3.43 11.01 13.75
C ALA A 253 2.54 10.23 12.76
N GLN A 254 3.12 9.35 11.95
CA GLN A 254 2.36 8.54 11.01
C GLN A 254 1.55 7.45 11.70
N MET A 255 2.13 6.81 12.73
CA MET A 255 1.43 5.81 13.55
C MET A 255 0.28 6.44 14.33
N ASP A 256 0.47 7.65 14.88
CA ASP A 256 -0.60 8.41 15.54
C ASP A 256 -1.72 8.78 14.55
N ASP A 257 -1.36 9.13 13.32
CA ASP A 257 -2.32 9.47 12.26
C ASP A 257 -3.15 8.25 11.81
N VAL A 258 -2.59 7.04 11.78
CA VAL A 258 -3.38 5.80 11.56
C VAL A 258 -4.48 5.67 12.62
N THR A 259 -4.13 5.78 13.90
CA THR A 259 -5.10 5.68 15.01
C THR A 259 -6.19 6.75 14.90
N ASN A 260 -5.83 7.99 14.54
CA ASN A 260 -6.80 9.08 14.42
C ASN A 260 -7.74 8.90 13.22
N GLN A 261 -7.21 8.53 12.05
CA GLN A 261 -8.00 8.27 10.85
C GLN A 261 -9.02 7.15 11.08
N LEU A 262 -8.64 6.10 11.79
CA LEU A 262 -9.54 5.00 12.13
C LEU A 262 -10.62 5.46 13.12
N LYS A 263 -10.28 6.26 14.15
CA LYS A 263 -11.28 6.84 15.07
C LYS A 263 -12.29 7.76 14.38
N ASP A 264 -11.85 8.59 13.45
CA ASP A 264 -12.73 9.49 12.70
C ASP A 264 -13.72 8.71 11.82
N LYS A 265 -13.27 7.60 11.23
CA LYS A 265 -14.16 6.70 10.48
C LYS A 265 -15.19 6.00 11.37
N LEU A 266 -14.79 5.58 12.58
CA LEU A 266 -15.68 4.94 13.55
C LEU A 266 -16.73 5.93 14.12
N THR A 267 -16.36 7.20 14.26
CA THR A 267 -17.24 8.26 14.79
C THR A 267 -18.10 8.95 13.73
N SER A 268 -17.88 8.63 12.44
CA SER A 268 -18.73 9.11 11.34
C SER A 268 -20.18 8.58 11.48
N LYS A 269 -21.17 9.40 11.09
CA LYS A 269 -22.60 9.10 11.27
C LYS A 269 -23.06 7.81 10.56
N GLU A 270 -22.41 7.42 9.46
CA GLU A 270 -22.65 6.11 8.82
C GLU A 270 -22.11 4.92 9.61
N ALA A 271 -21.02 5.08 10.38
CA ALA A 271 -20.44 4.03 11.22
C ALA A 271 -21.10 3.93 12.60
N GLN A 272 -21.63 5.03 13.15
CA GLN A 272 -22.40 5.01 14.41
C GLN A 272 -23.60 4.05 14.33
N GLY A 273 -24.34 4.02 13.22
CA GLY A 273 -25.45 3.07 13.05
C GLY A 273 -25.04 1.59 12.92
N PHE A 274 -23.75 1.32 12.64
CA PHE A 274 -23.15 -0.02 12.64
C PHE A 274 -22.63 -0.38 14.04
N PHE A 275 -22.02 0.57 14.77
CA PHE A 275 -21.61 0.41 16.16
C PHE A 275 -22.78 0.31 17.13
N ASP A 276 -23.86 1.05 16.93
CA ASP A 276 -25.10 0.92 17.71
C ASP A 276 -25.69 -0.50 17.59
N LYS A 277 -25.46 -1.17 16.46
CA LYS A 277 -25.85 -2.58 16.28
C LYS A 277 -24.86 -3.52 16.96
N LEU A 278 -23.55 -3.26 16.89
CA LEU A 278 -22.52 -4.07 17.56
C LEU A 278 -22.55 -3.94 19.08
N GLU A 279 -22.72 -2.74 19.63
CA GLU A 279 -22.86 -2.48 21.07
C GLU A 279 -24.13 -3.11 21.62
N LYS A 280 -25.21 -3.10 20.85
CA LYS A 280 -26.45 -3.79 21.20
C LYS A 280 -26.27 -5.31 21.18
N MET A 281 -25.59 -5.87 20.17
CA MET A 281 -25.25 -7.30 20.13
C MET A 281 -24.30 -7.72 21.25
N PHE A 282 -23.34 -6.88 21.63
CA PHE A 282 -22.40 -7.14 22.73
C PHE A 282 -23.09 -7.03 24.10
N SER A 283 -24.00 -6.08 24.27
CA SER A 283 -24.83 -5.95 25.47
C SER A 283 -25.83 -7.11 25.61
N ASP A 284 -26.42 -7.57 24.49
CA ASP A 284 -27.30 -8.73 24.46
C ASP A 284 -26.53 -10.04 24.74
N PHE A 285 -25.27 -10.13 24.32
CA PHE A 285 -24.36 -11.24 24.65
C PHE A 285 -23.93 -11.22 26.12
N LEU A 286 -23.51 -10.07 26.66
CA LEU A 286 -23.12 -9.95 28.07
C LEU A 286 -24.30 -10.13 29.03
N SER A 287 -25.50 -9.69 28.65
CA SER A 287 -26.72 -9.95 29.44
C SER A 287 -27.12 -11.42 29.39
N SER A 288 -26.96 -12.09 28.25
CA SER A 288 -27.15 -13.54 28.12
C SER A 288 -26.15 -14.34 28.97
N ILE A 289 -24.88 -13.90 29.04
CA ILE A 289 -23.86 -14.51 29.92
C ILE A 289 -24.17 -14.24 31.40
N LYS A 290 -24.50 -13.00 31.78
CA LYS A 290 -24.89 -12.69 33.18
C LYS A 290 -26.15 -13.45 33.61
N GLY A 291 -27.11 -13.67 32.71
CA GLY A 291 -28.30 -14.48 32.97
C GLY A 291 -27.99 -15.97 33.14
N ALA A 292 -26.97 -16.49 32.46
CA ALA A 292 -26.52 -17.89 32.58
C ALA A 292 -25.69 -18.15 33.85
N PHE A 293 -25.06 -17.11 34.44
CA PHE A 293 -24.29 -17.20 35.69
C PHE A 293 -25.06 -16.72 36.94
N SER A 294 -26.31 -16.25 36.78
CA SER A 294 -27.21 -15.83 37.87
C SER A 294 -28.30 -16.88 38.18
N LYS A 295 -28.11 -18.12 37.74
CA LYS A 295 -28.91 -19.30 38.13
C LYS A 295 -28.04 -20.34 38.80
#